data_AF-A0A1X7ENI2-F1
#
_entry.id   AF-A0A1X7ENI2-F1
#
_cell.length_a   1.000
_cell.length_b   1.000
_cell.length_c   1.000
_cell.angle_alpha   90.00
_cell.angle_beta   90.00
_cell.angle_gamma   90.00
#
_symmetry.space_group_name_H-M   'P 1'
#
loop_
_entity.id
_entity.type
_entity.pdbx_description
1 polymer ?
#
loop_
_entity_poly.entity_id
_entity_poly.type
_entity_poly.pdbx_seq_one_letter_code
_entity_poly.pdbx_strand_id
1 'polypeptide(L)'
;MYIWLIGLHVAAVTVWIAGMSVAAILISALDPVTAAEPGPARVLRAALRWDRRVTSPAMGFAWILGPALVVIGGWGFEPWLVAKVAIVIALSALHGKLAAALRRMAEQDPASAVHPVSPLLRFSPLAVIAGVIAIVTLVVVKPY
;
A
#
# COMPACT_ATOMS: atom_id res chain seq x y z
N MET A 1 -25.34 12.19 1.57
CA MET A 1 -24.76 11.02 0.87
C MET A 1 -23.29 11.24 0.50
N TYR A 2 -22.94 12.35 -0.16
CA TYR A 2 -21.57 12.66 -0.58
C TYR A 2 -20.51 12.65 0.56
N ILE A 3 -20.81 13.23 1.72
CA ILE A 3 -19.90 13.24 2.89
C ILE A 3 -19.53 11.82 3.37
N TRP A 4 -20.48 10.88 3.31
CA TRP A 4 -20.25 9.49 3.70
C TRP A 4 -19.34 8.77 2.70
N LEU A 5 -19.48 9.06 1.40
CA LEU A 5 -18.58 8.53 0.37
C LEU A 5 -17.15 9.04 0.56
N ILE A 6 -16.99 10.34 0.89
CA ILE A 6 -15.68 10.90 1.23
C ILE A 6 -15.09 10.17 2.43
N GLY A 7 -15.87 10.03 3.51
CA GLY A 7 -15.43 9.33 4.72
C GLY A 7 -15.00 7.90 4.45
N LEU A 8 -15.79 7.15 3.66
CA LEU A 8 -15.48 5.77 3.31
C LEU A 8 -14.24 5.67 2.41
N HIS A 9 -14.07 6.58 1.45
CA HIS A 9 -12.88 6.62 0.60
C HIS A 9 -11.61 6.89 1.42
N VAL A 10 -11.65 7.89 2.31
CA VAL A 10 -10.52 8.22 3.19
C VAL A 10 -10.21 7.08 4.15
N ALA A 11 -11.22 6.41 4.70
CA ALA A 11 -11.02 5.22 5.53
C ALA A 11 -10.36 4.08 4.74
N ALA A 12 -10.84 3.79 3.53
CA ALA A 12 -10.25 2.78 2.65
C ALA A 12 -8.79 3.09 2.32
N VAL A 13 -8.47 4.33 1.94
CA VAL A 13 -7.08 4.75 1.66
C VAL A 13 -6.21 4.63 2.92
N THR A 14 -6.70 5.05 4.08
CA THR A 14 -5.94 4.95 5.35
C THR A 14 -5.60 3.50 5.69
N VAL A 15 -6.58 2.60 5.62
CA VAL A 15 -6.38 1.16 5.88
C VAL A 15 -5.39 0.55 4.87
N TRP A 16 -5.51 0.95 3.60
CA TRP A 16 -4.61 0.50 2.56
C TRP A 16 -3.15 0.94 2.82
N ILE A 17 -2.92 2.22 3.10
CA ILE A 17 -1.59 2.77 3.39
C ILE A 17 -1.00 2.17 4.67
N ALA A 18 -1.81 1.97 5.72
CA ALA A 18 -1.36 1.34 6.95
C ALA A 18 -0.88 -0.10 6.71
N GLY A 19 -1.64 -0.89 5.94
CA GLY A 19 -1.26 -2.24 5.57
C GLY A 19 0.01 -2.29 4.72
N MET A 20 0.14 -1.41 3.72
CA MET A 20 1.36 -1.28 2.93
C MET A 20 2.57 -0.90 3.80
N SER A 21 2.39 -0.02 4.78
CA SER A 21 3.45 0.40 5.70
C SER A 21 3.94 -0.77 6.55
N VAL A 22 3.03 -1.58 7.09
CA VAL A 22 3.39 -2.81 7.83
C VAL A 22 4.17 -3.76 6.93
N ALA A 23 3.70 -4.01 5.70
CA ALA A 23 4.39 -4.85 4.73
C ALA A 23 5.80 -4.33 4.41
N ALA A 24 5.91 -3.04 4.13
CA ALA A 24 7.16 -2.36 3.83
C ALA A 24 8.17 -2.44 4.99
N ILE A 25 7.71 -2.23 6.23
CA ILE A 25 8.56 -2.34 7.42
C ILE A 25 9.09 -3.76 7.56
N LEU A 26 8.23 -4.78 7.50
CA LEU A 26 8.65 -6.18 7.63
C LEU A 26 9.68 -6.57 6.56
N ILE A 27 9.47 -6.15 5.31
CA ILE A 27 10.40 -6.43 4.20
C ILE A 27 11.74 -5.69 4.37
N SER A 28 11.71 -4.47 4.89
CA SER A 28 12.92 -3.65 5.08
C SER A 28 13.75 -4.07 6.30
N ALA A 29 13.09 -4.55 7.36
CA ALA A 29 13.70 -4.79 8.66
C ALA A 29 14.17 -6.24 8.86
N LEU A 30 13.52 -7.22 8.22
CA LEU A 30 13.86 -8.64 8.40
C LEU A 30 14.85 -9.09 7.32
N ASP A 31 16.00 -9.58 7.76
CA ASP A 31 16.91 -10.35 6.92
C ASP A 31 16.41 -11.81 6.77
N PRO A 32 17.00 -12.63 5.87
CA PRO A 32 16.47 -13.96 5.57
C PRO A 32 16.56 -14.91 6.76
N VAL A 33 17.61 -14.76 7.56
CA VAL A 33 17.88 -15.61 8.73
C VAL A 33 16.83 -15.32 9.81
N THR A 34 16.61 -14.05 10.12
CA THR A 34 15.60 -13.62 11.10
C THR A 34 14.19 -13.93 10.61
N ALA A 35 13.91 -13.72 9.32
CA ALA A 35 12.60 -14.01 8.73
C ALA A 35 12.20 -15.50 8.85
N ALA A 36 13.18 -16.40 8.82
CA ALA A 36 12.99 -17.85 8.97
C ALA A 36 12.70 -18.31 10.40
N GLU A 37 13.01 -17.49 11.42
CA GLU A 37 12.76 -17.87 12.80
C GLU A 37 11.26 -18.05 13.11
N PRO A 38 10.89 -18.98 14.01
CA PRO A 38 9.47 -19.29 14.27
C PRO A 38 8.60 -18.10 14.70
N GLY A 39 9.18 -17.11 15.39
CA GLY A 39 8.48 -15.88 15.78
C GLY A 39 8.17 -14.99 14.58
N PRO A 40 9.19 -14.40 13.93
CA PRO A 40 9.06 -13.58 12.73
C PRO A 40 8.27 -14.26 11.60
N ALA A 41 8.48 -15.55 11.35
CA ALA A 41 7.74 -16.29 10.33
C ALA A 41 6.22 -16.33 10.62
N ARG A 42 5.81 -16.41 11.90
CA ARG A 42 4.39 -16.31 12.29
C ARG A 42 3.84 -14.91 12.02
N VAL A 43 4.62 -13.86 12.29
CA VAL A 43 4.23 -12.47 12.01
C VAL A 43 4.09 -12.25 10.51
N LEU A 44 5.03 -12.72 9.68
CA LEU A 44 4.95 -12.64 8.21
C LEU A 44 3.69 -13.33 7.67
N ARG A 45 3.37 -14.54 8.15
CA ARG A 45 2.13 -15.25 7.78
C ARG A 45 0.86 -14.52 8.25
N ALA A 46 0.90 -13.85 9.41
CA ALA A 46 -0.22 -13.02 9.88
C ALA A 46 -0.38 -11.77 9.00
N ALA A 47 0.71 -11.08 8.68
CA ALA A 47 0.74 -9.92 7.80
C ALA A 47 0.24 -10.28 6.39
N LEU A 48 0.63 -11.42 5.83
CA LEU A 48 0.12 -11.90 4.54
C LEU A 48 -1.39 -12.16 4.55
N ARG A 49 -1.92 -12.70 5.65
CA ARG A 49 -3.38 -12.90 5.81
C ARG A 49 -4.11 -11.57 5.94
N TRP A 50 -3.55 -10.63 6.70
CA TRP A 50 -4.08 -9.26 6.81
C TRP A 50 -4.09 -8.57 5.44
N ASP A 51 -2.99 -8.66 4.70
CA ASP A 51 -2.85 -8.07 3.38
C ASP A 51 -3.96 -8.54 2.42
N ARG A 52 -4.23 -9.85 2.39
CA ARG A 52 -5.27 -10.43 1.53
C ARG A 52 -6.70 -10.10 1.98
N ARG A 53 -6.95 -10.01 3.29
CA ARG A 53 -8.30 -9.84 3.85
C ARG A 53 -8.70 -8.39 4.08
N VAL A 54 -7.73 -7.50 4.25
CA VAL A 54 -7.96 -6.12 4.68
C VAL A 54 -7.32 -5.14 3.71
N THR A 55 -6.00 -5.22 3.51
CA THR A 55 -5.27 -4.22 2.73
C THR A 55 -5.63 -4.23 1.25
N SER A 56 -5.67 -5.41 0.63
CA SER A 56 -6.02 -5.55 -0.79
C SER A 56 -7.49 -5.20 -1.07
N PRO A 57 -8.48 -5.63 -0.26
CA PRO A 57 -9.85 -5.13 -0.37
C PRO A 57 -9.96 -3.62 -0.15
N ALA A 58 -9.21 -3.05 0.78
CA ALA A 58 -9.21 -1.60 1.01
C ALA A 58 -8.70 -0.82 -0.21
N MET A 59 -7.66 -1.32 -0.88
CA MET A 59 -7.22 -0.78 -2.18
C MET A 59 -8.34 -0.85 -3.23
N GLY A 60 -9.07 -1.97 -3.29
CA GLY A 60 -10.24 -2.14 -4.16
C GLY A 60 -11.32 -1.10 -3.87
N PHE A 61 -11.68 -0.90 -2.60
CA PHE A 61 -12.63 0.14 -2.20
C PHE A 61 -12.13 1.55 -2.55
N ALA A 62 -10.84 1.84 -2.36
CA ALA A 62 -10.28 3.13 -2.76
C ALA A 62 -10.43 3.38 -4.27
N TRP A 63 -10.21 2.36 -5.10
CA TRP A 63 -10.38 2.42 -6.56
C TRP A 63 -11.83 2.47 -7.03
N ILE A 64 -12.79 1.98 -6.24
CA ILE A 64 -14.22 2.12 -6.55
C ILE A 64 -14.73 3.50 -6.12
N LEU A 65 -14.40 3.91 -4.89
CA LEU A 65 -14.92 5.14 -4.29
C LEU A 65 -14.26 6.40 -4.87
N GLY A 66 -12.99 6.34 -5.28
CA GLY A 66 -12.28 7.48 -5.86
C GLY A 66 -12.95 8.01 -7.13
N PRO A 67 -13.12 7.20 -8.18
CA PRO A 67 -13.86 7.58 -9.39
C PRO A 67 -15.32 7.97 -9.10
N ALA A 68 -15.99 7.27 -8.18
CA ALA A 68 -17.36 7.63 -7.79
C ALA A 68 -17.44 9.06 -7.22
N LEU A 69 -16.46 9.48 -6.41
CA LEU A 69 -16.39 10.83 -5.89
C LEU A 69 -16.13 11.88 -6.98
N VAL A 70 -15.32 11.56 -7.98
CA VAL A 70 -15.06 12.46 -9.12
C VAL A 70 -16.34 12.68 -9.92
N VAL A 71 -17.06 11.60 -10.25
CA VAL A 71 -18.31 11.66 -11.03
C VAL A 71 -19.40 12.40 -10.24
N ILE A 72 -19.62 12.06 -8.98
CA ILE A 72 -20.68 12.67 -8.15
C ILE A 72 -20.34 14.12 -7.79
N GLY A 73 -19.05 14.42 -7.58
CA GLY A 73 -18.56 15.77 -7.30
C GLY A 73 -18.57 16.68 -8.52
N GLY A 74 -18.78 16.14 -9.72
CA GLY A 74 -18.75 16.89 -10.98
C GLY A 74 -17.35 17.40 -11.33
N TRP A 75 -16.29 16.71 -10.88
CA TRP A 75 -14.91 17.14 -11.12
C TRP A 75 -14.46 16.68 -12.51
N GLY A 76 -13.93 17.62 -13.29
CA GLY A 76 -13.35 17.34 -14.60
C GLY A 76 -11.94 16.74 -14.52
N PHE A 77 -11.25 16.71 -15.67
CA PHE A 77 -9.84 16.33 -15.76
C PHE A 77 -8.91 17.44 -15.27
N GLU A 78 -9.05 17.81 -14.00
CA GLU A 78 -8.16 18.79 -13.38
C GLU A 78 -6.73 18.22 -13.28
N PRO A 79 -5.68 19.00 -13.57
CA PRO A 79 -4.29 18.51 -13.55
C PRO A 79 -3.90 17.83 -12.22
N TRP A 80 -4.33 18.39 -11.09
CA TRP A 80 -4.07 17.83 -9.77
C TRP A 80 -4.72 16.45 -9.57
N LEU A 81 -5.90 16.22 -10.19
CA LEU A 81 -6.62 14.95 -10.11
C LEU A 81 -5.89 13.87 -10.93
N VAL A 82 -5.44 14.23 -12.13
CA VAL A 82 -4.63 13.34 -12.98
C VAL A 82 -3.33 12.96 -12.26
N ALA A 83 -2.63 13.94 -11.68
CA ALA A 83 -1.42 13.70 -10.89
C ALA A 83 -1.69 12.78 -9.69
N LYS A 84 -2.78 13.00 -8.96
CA LYS A 84 -3.18 12.15 -7.83
C LYS A 84 -3.42 10.70 -8.28
N VAL A 85 -4.15 10.50 -9.38
CA VAL A 85 -4.43 9.16 -9.92
C VAL A 85 -3.13 8.47 -10.35
N ALA A 86 -2.20 9.17 -10.99
CA ALA A 86 -0.90 8.61 -11.35
C ALA A 86 -0.12 8.10 -10.12
N ILE A 87 -0.13 8.85 -9.01
CA ILE A 87 0.49 8.42 -7.75
C ILE A 87 -0.24 7.20 -7.17
N VAL A 88 -1.58 7.18 -7.19
CA VAL A 88 -2.37 6.03 -6.71
C VAL A 88 -2.07 4.77 -7.53
N ILE A 89 -1.88 4.88 -8.85
CA ILE A 89 -1.44 3.77 -9.71
C ILE A 89 -0.05 3.29 -9.29
N ALA A 90 0.91 4.20 -9.08
CA ALA A 90 2.26 3.84 -8.65
C ALA A 90 2.26 3.13 -7.28
N LEU A 91 1.46 3.62 -6.32
CA LEU A 91 1.29 2.97 -5.02
C LEU A 91 0.59 1.61 -5.13
N SER A 92 -0.37 1.45 -6.05
CA SER A 92 -1.01 0.16 -6.33
C SER A 92 -0.02 -0.86 -6.90
N ALA A 93 0.86 -0.43 -7.81
CA ALA A 93 1.93 -1.28 -8.32
C ALA A 93 2.94 -1.65 -7.22
N LEU A 94 3.29 -0.69 -6.34
CA LEU A 94 4.13 -0.96 -5.18
C LEU A 94 3.47 -1.97 -4.23
N HIS A 95 2.18 -1.82 -3.94
CA HIS A 95 1.39 -2.76 -3.13
C HIS A 95 1.49 -4.19 -3.67
N GLY A 96 1.30 -4.37 -4.98
CA GLY A 96 1.45 -5.68 -5.63
C GLY A 96 2.84 -6.29 -5.43
N LYS A 97 3.90 -5.47 -5.52
CA LYS A 97 5.28 -5.93 -5.25
C LYS A 97 5.49 -6.30 -3.79
N LEU A 98 4.94 -5.53 -2.85
CA LEU A 98 5.00 -5.80 -1.41
C LEU A 98 4.25 -7.08 -1.04
N ALA A 99 3.04 -7.29 -1.57
CA ALA A 99 2.27 -8.50 -1.35
C ALA A 99 2.98 -9.74 -1.89
N ALA A 100 3.61 -9.64 -3.06
CA ALA A 100 4.43 -10.72 -3.62
C ALA A 100 5.67 -11.01 -2.77
N ALA A 101 6.36 -9.97 -2.29
CA ALA A 101 7.51 -10.08 -1.41
C ALA A 101 7.15 -10.72 -0.06
N LEU A 102 6.07 -10.26 0.59
CA LEU A 102 5.53 -10.86 1.81
C LEU A 102 5.23 -12.35 1.64
N ARG A 103 4.61 -12.73 0.52
CA ARG A 103 4.34 -14.14 0.22
C ARG A 103 5.63 -14.95 0.16
N ARG A 104 6.62 -14.48 -0.59
CA ARG A 104 7.92 -15.16 -0.72
C ARG A 104 8.63 -15.31 0.62
N MET A 105 8.63 -14.27 1.46
CA MET A 105 9.22 -14.33 2.80
C MET A 105 8.46 -15.25 3.75
N ALA A 106 7.13 -15.31 3.65
CA ALA A 106 6.30 -16.15 4.52
C ALA A 106 6.37 -17.66 4.18
N GLU A 107 6.69 -17.98 2.92
CA GLU A 107 6.80 -19.34 2.38
C GLU A 107 8.26 -19.82 2.26
N GLN A 108 9.23 -19.01 2.69
CA GLN A 108 10.65 -19.33 2.56
C GLN A 108 11.08 -20.51 3.44
N ASP A 109 11.95 -21.34 2.88
CA ASP A 109 12.61 -22.41 3.63
C ASP A 109 13.63 -21.82 4.62
N PRO A 110 13.55 -22.17 5.92
CA PRO A 110 14.52 -21.74 6.93
C PRO A 110 15.98 -22.03 6.60
N ALA A 111 16.26 -23.04 5.77
CA ALA A 111 17.63 -23.39 5.37
C ALA A 111 18.19 -22.51 4.23
N SER A 112 17.37 -21.66 3.60
CA SER A 112 17.79 -20.83 2.46
C SER A 112 18.41 -19.50 2.90
N ALA A 113 19.72 -19.34 2.71
CA ALA A 113 20.44 -18.09 2.97
C ALA A 113 20.17 -16.98 1.93
N VAL A 114 19.45 -17.27 0.85
CA VAL A 114 19.17 -16.31 -0.24
C VAL A 114 18.04 -15.36 0.16
N HIS A 115 18.27 -14.05 0.01
CA HIS A 115 17.24 -13.04 0.23
C HIS A 115 16.19 -13.11 -0.90
N PRO A 116 14.89 -13.31 -0.61
CA PRO A 116 13.89 -13.57 -1.64
C PRO A 116 13.37 -12.29 -2.34
N VAL A 117 13.84 -11.13 -1.89
CA VAL A 117 13.31 -9.81 -2.22
C VAL A 117 14.40 -8.91 -2.77
N SER A 118 14.05 -8.08 -3.76
CA SER A 118 15.01 -7.17 -4.38
C SER A 118 15.48 -6.09 -3.39
N PRO A 119 16.75 -5.65 -3.42
CA PRO A 119 17.25 -4.58 -2.56
C PRO A 119 16.45 -3.27 -2.66
N LEU A 120 15.93 -2.95 -3.84
CA LEU A 120 15.09 -1.76 -4.09
C LEU A 120 13.83 -1.70 -3.22
N LEU A 121 13.26 -2.86 -2.86
CA LEU A 121 12.06 -2.93 -2.02
C LEU A 121 12.34 -2.54 -0.57
N ARG A 122 13.60 -2.48 -0.13
CA ARG A 122 13.94 -2.00 1.22
C ARG A 122 13.66 -0.50 1.38
N PHE A 123 13.65 0.27 0.29
CA PHE A 123 13.28 1.68 0.29
C PHE A 123 11.75 1.91 0.19
N SER A 124 10.95 0.84 0.17
CA SER A 124 9.50 0.97 0.06
C SER A 124 8.84 1.78 1.19
N PRO A 125 9.30 1.77 2.46
CA PRO A 125 8.70 2.63 3.48
C PRO A 125 8.77 4.11 3.10
N LEU A 126 9.91 4.55 2.57
CA LEU A 126 10.11 5.92 2.10
C LEU A 126 9.18 6.23 0.92
N ALA A 127 9.05 5.30 -0.03
CA ALA A 127 8.16 5.48 -1.17
C ALA A 127 6.67 5.60 -0.76
N VAL A 128 6.23 4.82 0.22
CA VAL A 128 4.86 4.91 0.78
C VAL A 128 4.65 6.27 1.43
N ILE A 129 5.57 6.70 2.31
CA ILE A 129 5.48 8.00 3.00
C ILE A 129 5.48 9.15 1.99
N ALA A 130 6.41 9.14 1.02
CA ALA A 130 6.49 10.15 -0.02
C ALA A 130 5.20 10.22 -0.86
N GLY A 131 4.62 9.08 -1.21
CA GLY A 131 3.35 9.00 -1.92
C GLY A 131 2.19 9.60 -1.13
N VAL A 132 2.11 9.32 0.18
CA VAL A 132 1.09 9.91 1.07
C VAL A 132 1.24 11.42 1.15
N ILE A 133 2.47 11.91 1.37
CA ILE A 133 2.75 13.35 1.42
C ILE A 133 2.32 14.01 0.11
N ALA A 134 2.74 13.46 -1.04
CA ALA A 134 2.38 14.00 -2.34
C ALA A 134 0.87 14.04 -2.58
N ILE A 135 0.12 12.98 -2.21
CA ILE A 135 -1.35 12.94 -2.32
C ILE A 135 -1.99 14.03 -1.44
N VAL A 136 -1.55 14.15 -0.19
CA VAL A 136 -2.08 15.17 0.74
C VAL A 136 -1.77 16.57 0.23
N THR A 137 -0.54 16.83 -0.21
CA THR A 137 -0.16 18.12 -0.80
C THR A 137 -1.01 18.46 -2.02
N LEU A 138 -1.22 17.51 -2.95
CA LEU A 138 -2.09 17.75 -4.12
C LEU A 138 -3.53 18.10 -3.72
N VAL A 139 -4.08 17.42 -2.71
CA VAL A 139 -5.46 17.65 -2.25
C VAL A 139 -5.61 18.97 -1.50
N VAL A 140 -4.59 19.39 -0.74
CA VAL A 140 -4.62 20.61 0.07
C VAL A 140 -4.26 21.85 -0.75
N VAL A 141 -3.14 21.79 -1.47
CA VAL A 141 -2.64 22.92 -2.25
C VAL A 141 -3.51 23.14 -3.48
N LYS A 142 -4.10 22.07 -4.03
CA LYS A 142 -4.83 22.07 -5.32
C LYS A 142 -4.14 23.00 -6.31
N PRO A 143 -2.87 22.74 -6.65
CA PRO A 143 -2.20 23.57 -7.62
C PRO A 143 -2.97 23.38 -8.93
N TYR A 144 -3.67 24.46 -9.33
CA TYR A 144 -4.53 24.61 -10.51
C TYR A 144 -5.82 23.77 -10.46
#